data_AF-A0A176F0C1-F1
#
_entry.id   AF-A0A176F0C1-F1
#
_cell.length_a   1.000
_cell.length_b   1.000
_cell.length_c   1.000
_cell.angle_alpha   90.00
_cell.angle_beta   90.00
_cell.angle_gamma   90.00
#
_symmetry.space_group_name_H-M   'P 1'
#
loop_
_entity.id
_entity.type
_entity.pdbx_description
1 polymer ?
#
loop_
_entity_poly.entity_id
_entity_poly.type
_entity_poly.pdbx_seq_one_letter_code
_entity_poly.pdbx_strand_id
1 'polypeptide(L)'
;MARAKSAHDTVISEVHRAQAHALSIRARAEMRLAEEYDAAQERGEVRANGERTFSKEEKVGASDLGLSGKDIHEARHMRDAEAADPGVIERTVNDMAERGEEPTRAAPGGPRPTR
;
A
#
# COMPACT_ATOMS: atom_id res chain seq x y z
N MET A 1 -18.16 -28.25 23.99
CA MET A 1 -17.95 -26.84 23.58
C MET A 1 -16.64 -26.61 22.82
N ALA A 2 -15.52 -27.24 23.17
CA ALA A 2 -14.21 -26.98 22.53
C ALA A 2 -14.12 -27.31 21.02
N ARG A 3 -14.71 -28.41 20.55
CA ARG A 3 -14.61 -28.80 19.12
C ARG A 3 -15.39 -27.90 18.16
N ALA A 4 -16.59 -27.44 18.54
CA ALA A 4 -17.41 -26.58 17.69
C ALA A 4 -16.75 -25.20 17.49
N LYS A 5 -16.24 -24.60 18.57
CA LYS A 5 -15.48 -23.34 18.48
C LYS A 5 -14.18 -23.52 17.68
N SER A 6 -13.43 -24.59 17.92
CA SER A 6 -12.20 -24.86 17.17
C SER A 6 -12.45 -25.03 15.67
N ALA A 7 -13.51 -25.73 15.27
CA ALA A 7 -13.86 -25.88 13.85
C ALA A 7 -14.19 -24.54 13.19
N HIS A 8 -14.92 -23.67 13.90
CA HIS A 8 -15.21 -22.31 13.46
C HIS A 8 -13.93 -21.47 13.31
N ASP A 9 -13.10 -21.43 14.35
CA ASP A 9 -11.89 -20.59 14.40
C ASP A 9 -10.88 -21.00 13.31
N THR A 10 -10.80 -22.28 12.94
CA THR A 10 -9.98 -22.75 11.82
C THR A 10 -10.39 -22.07 10.51
N VAL A 11 -11.69 -22.05 10.18
CA VAL A 11 -12.17 -21.42 8.93
C VAL A 11 -11.92 -19.92 8.95
N ILE A 12 -12.13 -19.25 10.09
CA ILE A 12 -11.80 -17.82 10.23
C ILE A 12 -10.30 -17.56 10.01
N SER A 13 -9.42 -18.43 10.52
CA SER A 13 -7.98 -18.28 10.29
C SER A 13 -7.61 -18.40 8.80
N GLU A 14 -8.32 -19.21 8.02
CA GLU A 14 -8.12 -19.31 6.57
C GLU A 14 -8.55 -18.02 5.86
N VAL A 15 -9.65 -17.41 6.30
CA VAL A 15 -10.10 -16.10 5.79
C VAL A 15 -9.03 -15.04 6.07
N HIS A 16 -8.49 -14.96 7.29
CA HIS A 16 -7.45 -13.99 7.62
C HIS A 16 -6.19 -14.22 6.79
N ARG A 17 -5.76 -15.47 6.55
CA ARG A 17 -4.63 -15.76 5.64
C ARG A 17 -4.92 -15.29 4.21
N ALA A 18 -6.14 -15.49 3.71
CA ALA A 18 -6.53 -15.02 2.38
C ALA A 18 -6.54 -13.48 2.30
N GLN A 19 -7.05 -12.80 3.33
CA GLN A 19 -7.03 -11.34 3.44
C GLN A 19 -5.60 -10.80 3.49
N ALA A 20 -4.73 -11.43 4.27
CA ALA A 20 -3.30 -11.12 4.31
C ALA A 20 -2.66 -11.23 2.92
N HIS A 21 -2.90 -12.32 2.20
CA HIS A 21 -2.38 -12.49 0.86
C HIS A 21 -2.89 -11.41 -0.12
N ALA A 22 -4.19 -11.10 -0.07
CA ALA A 22 -4.78 -10.05 -0.89
C ALA A 22 -4.17 -8.66 -0.58
N LEU A 23 -3.93 -8.36 0.70
CA LEU A 23 -3.31 -7.12 1.13
C LEU A 23 -1.86 -7.00 0.65
N SER A 24 -1.09 -8.10 0.69
CA SER A 24 0.27 -8.15 0.15
C SER A 24 0.32 -7.93 -1.37
N ILE A 25 -0.60 -8.54 -2.14
CA ILE A 25 -0.71 -8.29 -3.58
C ILE A 25 -1.01 -6.82 -3.86
N ARG A 26 -1.98 -6.27 -3.13
CA ARG A 26 -2.35 -4.86 -3.26
C ARG A 26 -1.16 -3.94 -2.96
N ALA A 27 -0.42 -4.20 -1.89
CA ALA A 27 0.74 -3.40 -1.53
C ALA A 27 1.80 -3.42 -2.65
N ARG A 28 2.06 -4.58 -3.26
CA ARG A 28 2.95 -4.69 -4.44
C ARG A 28 2.45 -3.86 -5.62
N ALA A 29 1.14 -3.83 -5.87
CA ALA A 29 0.55 -3.01 -6.92
C ALA A 29 0.72 -1.50 -6.65
N GLU A 30 0.51 -1.07 -5.40
CA GLU A 30 0.71 0.32 -4.98
C GLU A 30 2.20 0.71 -5.10
N MET A 31 3.15 -0.13 -4.68
CA MET A 31 4.59 0.14 -4.88
C MET A 31 4.95 0.28 -6.35
N ARG A 32 4.43 -0.61 -7.20
CA ARG A 32 4.65 -0.55 -8.66
C ARG A 32 4.08 0.73 -9.27
N LEU A 33 2.93 1.19 -8.77
CA LEU A 33 2.36 2.47 -9.17
C LEU A 33 3.30 3.63 -8.83
N ALA A 34 3.89 3.66 -7.64
CA ALA A 34 4.84 4.72 -7.27
C ALA A 34 6.09 4.72 -8.16
N GLU A 35 6.67 3.54 -8.44
CA GLU A 35 7.81 3.39 -9.34
C GLU A 35 7.51 3.96 -10.73
N GLU A 36 6.39 3.55 -11.34
CA GLU A 36 6.05 4.00 -12.69
C GLU A 36 5.66 5.49 -12.72
N TYR A 37 4.97 5.98 -11.69
CA TYR A 37 4.61 7.39 -11.61
C TYR A 37 5.85 8.29 -11.48
N ASP A 38 6.82 7.89 -10.67
CA ASP A 38 8.08 8.62 -10.52
C ASP A 38 8.91 8.56 -11.82
N ALA A 39 8.97 7.39 -12.47
CA ALA A 39 9.63 7.26 -13.77
C ALA A 39 8.94 8.13 -14.85
N ALA A 40 7.61 8.21 -14.86
CA ALA A 40 6.87 9.10 -15.75
C ALA A 40 7.13 10.58 -15.44
N GLN A 41 7.36 10.96 -14.17
CA GLN A 41 7.81 12.30 -13.81
C GLN A 41 9.19 12.60 -14.38
N GLU A 42 10.14 11.67 -14.28
CA GLU A 42 11.50 11.83 -14.83
C GLU A 42 11.50 11.94 -16.36
N ARG A 43 10.62 11.20 -17.04
CA ARG A 43 10.42 11.31 -18.50
C ARG A 43 9.69 12.59 -18.93
N GLY A 44 9.09 13.31 -17.99
CA GLY A 44 8.30 14.51 -18.24
C GLY A 44 6.89 14.23 -18.81
N GLU A 45 6.42 12.98 -18.73
CA GLU A 45 5.09 12.56 -19.22
C GLU A 45 3.97 13.01 -18.29
N VAL A 46 4.25 13.06 -16.98
CA VAL A 46 3.33 13.59 -15.97
C VAL A 46 3.95 14.81 -15.28
N ARG A 47 3.09 15.62 -14.65
CA ARG A 47 3.53 16.82 -13.92
C ARG A 47 4.56 16.51 -12.84
N ALA A 48 5.63 17.30 -12.80
CA ALA A 48 6.63 17.21 -11.75
C ALA A 48 6.14 17.84 -10.44
N ASN A 49 6.77 17.47 -9.32
CA ASN A 49 6.46 18.06 -8.01
C ASN A 49 6.72 19.58 -8.02
N GLY A 50 5.70 20.37 -7.66
CA GLY A 50 5.79 21.84 -7.60
C GLY A 50 5.55 22.57 -8.94
N GLU A 51 5.30 21.83 -10.02
CA GLU A 51 4.92 22.41 -11.31
C GLU A 51 3.49 22.98 -11.21
N ARG A 52 3.36 24.31 -11.37
CA ARG A 52 2.05 24.99 -11.26
C ARG A 52 1.22 24.71 -12.50
N THR A 53 -0.09 24.54 -12.34
CA THR A 53 -1.08 24.30 -13.42
C THR A 53 -1.01 25.31 -14.58
N PHE A 54 -0.46 26.51 -14.35
CA PHE A 54 -0.28 27.56 -15.37
C PHE A 54 0.99 27.43 -16.22
N SER A 55 1.76 26.33 -16.11
CA SER A 55 2.88 26.06 -17.00
C SER A 55 2.41 25.90 -18.45
N LYS A 56 3.25 26.32 -19.40
CA LYS A 56 2.93 26.57 -20.81
C LYS A 56 2.43 25.34 -21.60
N GLU A 57 2.65 24.14 -21.07
CA GLU A 57 2.19 22.86 -21.61
C GLU A 57 1.33 22.17 -20.55
N GLU A 58 0.09 21.82 -20.92
CA GLU A 58 -0.84 21.10 -20.06
C GLU A 58 -0.38 19.63 -19.96
N LYS A 59 0.54 19.36 -19.03
CA LYS A 59 0.97 18.00 -18.71
C LYS A 59 -0.12 17.25 -17.95
N VAL A 60 -0.17 15.93 -18.16
CA VAL A 60 -1.08 15.02 -17.47
C VAL A 60 -0.78 15.01 -15.97
N GLY A 61 -1.79 15.25 -15.14
CA GLY A 61 -1.72 15.18 -13.68
C GLY A 61 -2.23 13.85 -13.13
N ALA A 62 -2.06 13.63 -11.83
CA ALA A 62 -2.59 12.45 -11.14
C ALA A 62 -4.10 12.27 -11.36
N SER A 63 -4.87 13.36 -11.26
CA SER A 63 -6.32 13.33 -11.41
C SER A 63 -6.78 12.93 -12.81
N ASP A 64 -6.00 13.23 -13.85
CA ASP A 64 -6.30 12.83 -15.23
C ASP A 64 -6.15 11.31 -15.41
N LEU A 65 -5.37 10.66 -14.55
CA LEU A 65 -5.20 9.20 -14.49
C LEU A 65 -6.18 8.53 -13.51
N GLY A 66 -7.13 9.27 -12.95
CA GLY A 66 -8.06 8.77 -11.93
C GLY A 66 -7.40 8.51 -10.57
N LEU A 67 -6.21 9.06 -10.35
CA LEU A 67 -5.45 8.92 -9.10
C LEU A 67 -5.54 10.19 -8.27
N SER A 68 -5.52 10.04 -6.95
CA SER A 68 -5.31 11.18 -6.06
C SER A 68 -3.82 11.34 -5.74
N GLY A 69 -3.42 12.57 -5.40
CA GLY A 69 -2.07 12.81 -4.85
C GLY A 69 -1.81 12.01 -3.58
N LYS A 70 -2.86 11.67 -2.82
CA LYS A 70 -2.75 10.79 -1.65
C LYS A 70 -2.39 9.37 -2.07
N ASP A 71 -3.00 8.81 -3.11
CA ASP A 71 -2.70 7.45 -3.56
C ASP A 71 -1.22 7.30 -3.94
N ILE A 72 -0.68 8.29 -4.65
CA ILE A 72 0.74 8.34 -5.02
C ILE A 72 1.63 8.47 -3.78
N HIS A 73 1.24 9.30 -2.82
CA HIS A 73 2.00 9.49 -1.59
C HIS A 73 2.06 8.23 -0.73
N GLU A 74 0.92 7.55 -0.52
CA GLU A 74 0.85 6.29 0.23
C GLU A 74 1.64 5.18 -0.49
N ALA A 75 1.53 5.12 -1.82
CA ALA A 75 2.29 4.21 -2.65
C ALA A 75 3.81 4.40 -2.51
N ARG A 76 4.29 5.66 -2.53
CA ARG A 76 5.70 6.00 -2.29
C ARG A 76 6.14 5.59 -0.88
N HIS A 77 5.32 5.87 0.13
CA HIS A 77 5.61 5.46 1.51
C HIS A 77 5.78 3.94 1.65
N MET A 78 4.93 3.14 1.02
CA MET A 78 5.08 1.68 1.05
C MET A 78 6.32 1.21 0.32
N ARG A 79 6.62 1.77 -0.86
CA ARG A 79 7.84 1.45 -1.61
C ARG A 79 9.09 1.77 -0.78
N ASP A 80 9.13 2.95 -0.18
CA ASP A 80 10.28 3.42 0.59
C ASP A 80 10.46 2.60 1.87
N ALA A 81 9.36 2.19 2.52
CA ALA A 81 9.39 1.27 3.66
C ALA A 81 9.96 -0.10 3.27
N GLU A 82 9.50 -0.69 2.17
CA GLU A 82 9.98 -1.98 1.66
C GLU A 82 11.43 -1.90 1.18
N ALA A 83 11.85 -0.77 0.60
CA ALA A 83 13.24 -0.54 0.21
C ALA A 83 14.17 -0.40 1.43
N ALA A 84 13.69 0.23 2.51
CA ALA A 84 14.44 0.40 3.75
C ALA A 84 14.53 -0.89 4.57
N ASP A 85 13.46 -1.68 4.59
CA ASP A 85 13.39 -2.97 5.28
C ASP A 85 12.69 -4.01 4.39
N PRO A 86 13.45 -4.76 3.57
CA PRO A 86 12.88 -5.76 2.67
C PRO A 86 12.04 -6.81 3.40
N GLY A 87 10.84 -7.04 2.89
CA GLY A 87 9.84 -7.94 3.46
C GLY A 87 9.05 -7.37 4.63
N VAL A 88 9.21 -6.09 5.00
CA VAL A 88 8.48 -5.48 6.12
C VAL A 88 6.97 -5.53 5.93
N ILE A 89 6.49 -5.33 4.70
CA ILE A 89 5.06 -5.35 4.41
C ILE A 89 4.51 -6.77 4.62
N GLU A 90 5.17 -7.77 4.04
CA GLU A 90 4.74 -9.17 4.14
C GLU A 90 4.78 -9.67 5.58
N ARG A 91 5.85 -9.37 6.33
CA ARG A 91 5.94 -9.71 7.75
C ARG A 91 4.83 -9.06 8.55
N THR A 92 4.62 -7.75 8.39
CA THR A 92 3.60 -7.00 9.13
C THR A 92 2.19 -7.59 8.90
N VAL A 93 1.87 -7.92 7.64
CA VAL A 93 0.58 -8.48 7.26
C VAL A 93 0.39 -9.92 7.76
N ASN A 94 1.43 -10.74 7.70
CA ASN A 94 1.38 -12.10 8.23
C ASN A 94 1.29 -12.11 9.76
N ASP A 95 2.03 -11.25 10.45
CA ASP A 95 1.99 -11.12 11.91
C ASP A 95 0.58 -10.75 12.41
N MET A 96 -0.15 -9.91 11.68
CA MET A 96 -1.57 -9.62 11.98
C MET A 96 -2.43 -10.89 11.89
N ALA A 97 -2.31 -11.63 10.78
CA ALA A 97 -3.07 -12.86 10.59
C ALA A 97 -2.73 -13.93 11.64
N GLU A 98 -1.47 -14.02 12.05
CA GLU A 98 -1.00 -14.95 13.09
C GLU A 98 -1.53 -14.59 14.49
N ARG A 99 -1.67 -13.29 14.80
CA ARG A 99 -2.33 -12.83 16.03
C ARG A 99 -3.85 -13.03 16.02
N GLY A 100 -4.42 -13.48 14.90
CA GLY A 100 -5.86 -13.62 14.71
C GLY A 100 -6.57 -12.27 14.53
N GLU A 101 -5.82 -11.20 14.28
CA GLU A 101 -6.36 -9.90 13.89
C GLU A 101 -6.75 -9.94 12.42
N GLU A 102 -7.83 -9.25 12.06
CA GLU A 102 -8.19 -9.09 10.65
C GLU A 102 -7.12 -8.23 9.95
N PRO A 103 -6.45 -8.73 8.90
CA PRO A 103 -5.44 -7.94 8.19
C PRO A 103 -6.11 -6.78 7.44
N THR A 104 -5.90 -5.56 7.91
CA THR A 104 -6.50 -4.35 7.32
C THR A 104 -5.47 -3.26 7.02
N ARG A 105 -5.86 -2.33 6.13
CA ARG A 105 -5.01 -1.21 5.69
C ARG A 105 -4.67 -0.20 6.79
N ALA A 106 -5.35 -0.22 7.94
CA ALA A 106 -5.07 0.73 9.02
C ALA A 106 -3.75 0.44 9.77
N ALA A 107 -3.21 -0.77 9.62
CA ALA A 107 -2.11 -1.28 10.41
C ALA A 107 -0.68 -1.19 9.80
N PRO A 108 -0.42 -1.05 8.49
CA PRO A 108 0.95 -0.91 7.97
C PRO A 108 1.55 0.48 8.17
N GLY A 109 0.80 1.43 8.76
CA GLY A 109 1.33 2.72 9.17
C GLY A 109 2.08 2.59 10.48
N GLY A 110 3.38 2.28 10.42
CA GLY A 110 4.30 2.48 11.55
C GLY A 110 4.14 3.87 12.18
N PRO A 111 4.60 4.08 13.42
CA PRO A 111 4.33 5.31 14.16
C PRO A 111 4.71 6.53 13.33
N ARG A 112 3.75 7.44 13.12
CA ARG A 112 4.03 8.75 12.52
C ARG A 112 5.06 9.43 13.42
N PRO A 113 6.20 9.92 12.90
CA PRO A 113 7.12 10.69 13.72
C PRO A 113 6.38 11.93 14.22
N THR A 114 6.26 12.03 15.55
CA THR A 114 5.79 13.24 16.22
C THR A 114 6.80 14.35 15.91
N ARG A 115 6.27 15.45 15.38
CA ARG A 115 7.03 16.67 15.08
C ARG A 115 7.46 17.38 16.35
#